data_AF-A0A1J6X5P9-F1
#
_entry.id   AF-A0A1J6X5P9-F1
#
_cell.length_a   1.000
_cell.length_b   1.000
_cell.length_c   1.000
_cell.angle_alpha   90.00
_cell.angle_beta   90.00
_cell.angle_gamma   90.00
#
_symmetry.space_group_name_H-M   'P 1'
#
loop_
_entity.id
_entity.type
_entity.pdbx_description
1 polymer ?
#
loop_
_entity_poly.entity_id
_entity_poly.type
_entity_poly.pdbx_seq_one_letter_code
_entity_poly.pdbx_strand_id
1 'polypeptide(L)'
;MAGSRRGGRTRAVNATQPVPGLHRVPEWPRLAAEVTADGTGTLTVNGQRRACAAESVAALRTGMIARAVAIATQLRRPIRLDVTEDGRTHALAVRPEGYVQLVGADGTIPAADGLSIDEGRCRICRRLQPVTSTTCVQCAVDEPLRVEVAPLAEPNAVTPPPAAAPITRPNPIELRALDELHDVEQTRLTRRATPARPALRLAFNTQRSVSAGPRVVIGRNPEPVAGYEPLSIATPGRMLSRTHATIAVDDAGHIVVTDLDSANGIELQSTPPRWLTPGHPTTIPDGSTILLGDVECTIEKAQ
;
A
#
# COMPACT_ATOMS: atom_id res chain seq x y z
N MET A 1 -14.42 -40.77 26.00
CA MET A 1 -14.40 -39.37 25.55
C MET A 1 -12.97 -38.86 25.60
N ALA A 2 -12.29 -38.75 24.47
CA ALA A 2 -10.93 -38.21 24.39
C ALA A 2 -10.97 -36.98 23.46
N GLY A 3 -10.94 -35.79 24.07
CA GLY A 3 -11.02 -34.51 23.38
C GLY A 3 -9.69 -34.15 22.73
N SER A 4 -9.68 -34.21 21.40
CA SER A 4 -8.62 -33.68 20.54
C SER A 4 -8.48 -32.16 20.74
N ARG A 5 -7.39 -31.71 21.38
CA ARG A 5 -7.00 -30.30 21.36
C ARG A 5 -6.25 -30.04 20.06
N ARG A 6 -6.94 -29.52 19.05
CA ARG A 6 -6.32 -28.93 17.86
C ARG A 6 -5.52 -27.71 18.30
N GLY A 7 -4.20 -27.84 18.33
CA GLY A 7 -3.29 -26.70 18.44
C GLY A 7 -3.52 -25.79 17.23
N GLY A 8 -3.97 -24.56 17.49
CA GLY A 8 -3.98 -23.51 16.49
C GLY A 8 -2.56 -23.31 16.00
N ARG A 9 -2.30 -23.64 14.74
CA ARG A 9 -1.04 -23.30 14.07
C ARG A 9 -1.00 -21.77 14.01
N THR A 10 -0.21 -21.16 14.87
CA THR A 10 0.27 -19.80 14.70
C THR A 10 0.85 -19.72 13.29
N ARG A 11 0.20 -18.94 12.43
CA ARG A 11 0.64 -18.67 11.07
C ARG A 11 2.03 -18.02 11.22
N ALA A 12 3.08 -18.70 10.76
CA ALA A 12 4.41 -18.14 10.77
C ALA A 12 4.35 -16.80 10.04
N VAL A 13 4.76 -15.72 10.72
CA VAL A 13 5.08 -14.46 10.05
C VAL A 13 6.08 -14.80 8.96
N ASN A 14 5.72 -14.51 7.71
CA ASN A 14 6.57 -14.74 6.54
C ASN A 14 7.93 -14.08 6.81
N ALA A 15 8.94 -14.90 7.12
CA ALA A 15 10.29 -14.41 7.33
C ALA A 15 10.82 -14.01 5.96
N THR A 16 11.04 -12.70 5.76
CA THR A 16 11.88 -12.22 4.67
C THR A 16 13.18 -13.00 4.73
N GLN A 17 13.53 -13.72 3.66
CA GLN A 17 14.81 -14.44 3.64
C GLN A 17 15.94 -13.39 3.69
N PRO A 18 16.95 -13.56 4.56
CA PRO A 18 18.09 -12.67 4.60
C PRO A 18 18.71 -12.62 3.21
N VAL A 19 18.83 -11.42 2.63
CA VAL A 19 19.41 -11.28 1.29
C VAL A 19 20.91 -11.57 1.38
N PRO A 20 21.43 -12.64 0.74
CA PRO A 20 22.85 -12.95 0.78
C PRO A 20 23.65 -12.03 -0.14
N GLY A 21 24.84 -11.61 0.31
CA GLY A 21 25.79 -10.86 -0.50
C GLY A 21 25.48 -9.36 -0.67
N LEU A 22 26.04 -8.78 -1.73
CA LEU A 22 25.87 -7.36 -2.07
C LEU A 22 24.48 -7.14 -2.67
N HIS A 23 23.71 -6.22 -2.10
CA HIS A 23 22.33 -5.94 -2.51
C HIS A 23 22.16 -4.50 -2.95
N ARG A 24 21.49 -4.28 -4.08
CA ARG A 24 21.13 -2.92 -4.55
C ARG A 24 19.88 -2.43 -3.84
N VAL A 25 19.97 -1.27 -3.19
CA VAL A 25 18.84 -0.66 -2.49
C VAL A 25 18.10 0.26 -3.46
N PRO A 26 16.80 0.02 -3.74
CA PRO A 26 16.03 0.91 -4.60
C PRO A 26 15.88 2.32 -3.99
N GLU A 27 15.82 3.34 -4.85
CA GLU A 27 15.54 4.72 -4.43
C GLU A 27 14.08 4.96 -4.02
N TRP A 28 13.20 4.01 -4.35
CA TRP A 28 11.79 4.05 -4.03
C TRP A 28 11.46 2.94 -3.01
N PRO A 29 10.70 3.21 -1.93
CA PRO A 29 10.01 4.45 -1.58
C PRO A 29 10.96 5.58 -1.20
N ARG A 30 10.52 6.83 -1.40
CA ARG A 30 11.29 8.01 -0.98
C ARG A 30 11.00 8.30 0.48
N LEU A 31 11.92 7.94 1.36
CA LEU A 31 11.86 8.29 2.78
C LEU A 31 12.96 9.29 3.11
N ALA A 32 12.58 10.37 3.78
CA ALA A 32 13.52 11.35 4.31
C ALA A 32 13.17 11.70 5.75
N ALA A 33 14.16 11.76 6.62
CA ALA A 33 14.04 12.19 8.01
C ALA A 33 14.86 13.45 8.23
N GLU A 34 14.25 14.46 8.84
CA GLU A 34 14.93 15.65 9.35
C GLU A 34 14.95 15.55 10.87
N VAL A 35 16.13 15.58 11.48
CA VAL A 35 16.33 15.44 12.93
C VAL A 35 16.91 16.73 13.49
N THR A 36 16.28 17.28 14.52
CA THR A 36 16.79 18.47 15.24
C THR A 36 17.32 18.08 16.61
N ALA A 37 18.27 18.88 17.12
CA ALA A 37 18.97 18.60 18.38
C ALA A 37 18.06 18.61 19.62
N ASP A 38 16.84 19.18 19.52
CA ASP A 38 15.85 19.23 20.60
C ASP A 38 14.96 17.97 20.68
N GLY A 39 15.19 16.96 19.84
CA GLY A 39 14.39 15.73 19.82
C GLY A 39 13.09 15.85 19.01
N THR A 40 12.94 16.92 18.22
CA THR A 40 11.88 17.06 17.22
C THR A 40 12.39 16.80 15.81
N GLY A 41 11.49 16.72 14.84
CA GLY A 41 11.87 16.45 13.46
C GLY A 41 10.69 16.26 12.52
N THR A 42 10.99 15.95 11.27
CA THR A 42 9.99 15.59 10.27
C THR A 42 10.36 14.29 9.60
N LEU A 43 9.41 13.35 9.53
CA LEU A 43 9.53 12.17 8.68
C LEU A 43 8.67 12.37 7.42
N THR A 44 9.28 12.24 6.26
CA THR A 44 8.62 12.35 4.96
C THR A 44 8.59 10.98 4.31
N VAL A 45 7.39 10.49 3.97
CA VAL A 45 7.22 9.22 3.23
C VAL A 45 6.46 9.51 1.94
N ASN A 46 7.09 9.28 0.80
CA ASN A 46 6.50 9.52 -0.53
C ASN A 46 5.91 10.94 -0.68
N GLY A 47 6.62 11.93 -0.12
CA GLY A 47 6.23 13.35 -0.10
C GLY A 47 5.24 13.75 0.99
N GLN A 48 4.68 12.80 1.76
CA GLN A 48 3.82 13.12 2.90
C GLN A 48 4.68 13.38 4.14
N ARG A 49 4.74 14.64 4.56
CA ARG A 49 5.47 15.09 5.76
C ARG A 49 4.65 14.81 7.03
N ARG A 50 5.31 14.33 8.07
CA ARG A 50 4.74 14.09 9.40
C ARG A 50 5.68 14.65 10.47
N ALA A 51 5.16 15.55 11.30
CA ALA A 51 5.89 16.05 12.44
C ALA A 51 6.18 14.90 13.42
N CYS A 52 7.40 14.86 13.95
CA CYS A 52 7.85 13.85 14.90
C CYS A 52 8.42 14.53 16.14
N ALA A 53 8.19 13.93 17.30
CA ALA A 53 8.74 14.40 18.57
C ALA A 53 9.01 13.20 19.48
N ALA A 54 10.12 13.29 20.22
CA ALA A 54 10.47 12.33 21.24
C ALA A 54 11.17 13.05 22.42
N GLU A 55 11.33 12.34 23.53
CA GLU A 55 12.01 12.85 24.73
C GLU A 55 13.53 13.08 24.55
N SER A 56 14.10 12.59 23.45
CA SER A 56 15.52 12.74 23.11
C SER A 56 15.76 12.48 21.63
N VAL A 57 16.87 12.99 21.10
CA VAL A 57 17.31 12.73 19.72
C VAL A 57 17.48 11.23 19.46
N ALA A 58 18.03 10.47 20.42
CA ALA A 58 18.17 9.03 20.29
C ALA A 58 16.82 8.31 20.16
N ALA A 59 15.84 8.69 20.97
CA ALA A 59 14.48 8.15 20.88
C ALA A 59 13.81 8.53 19.54
N LEU A 60 14.03 9.75 19.06
CA LEU A 60 13.52 10.21 17.77
C LEU A 60 14.09 9.38 16.61
N ARG A 61 15.41 9.23 16.53
CA ARG A 61 16.09 8.42 15.49
C ARG A 61 15.57 6.98 15.51
N THR A 62 15.50 6.38 16.69
CA THR A 62 15.01 5.00 16.86
C THR A 62 13.56 4.85 16.38
N GLY A 63 12.68 5.79 16.69
CA GLY A 63 11.29 5.77 16.23
C GLY A 63 11.13 5.97 14.72
N MET A 64 11.96 6.85 14.12
CA MET A 64 12.01 7.02 12.67
C MET A 64 12.51 5.75 11.97
N ILE A 65 13.52 5.08 12.53
CA ILE A 65 14.00 3.77 12.06
C ILE A 65 12.89 2.73 12.19
N ALA A 66 12.20 2.62 13.34
CA ALA A 66 11.09 1.69 13.53
C ALA A 66 10.00 1.88 12.46
N ARG A 67 9.69 3.13 12.10
CA ARG A 67 8.75 3.43 11.01
C ARG A 67 9.27 2.96 9.65
N ALA A 68 10.55 3.19 9.36
CA ALA A 68 11.18 2.70 8.14
C ALA A 68 11.24 1.16 8.08
N VAL A 69 11.50 0.48 9.20
CA VAL A 69 11.47 -0.99 9.32
C VAL A 69 10.08 -1.54 9.03
N ALA A 70 9.02 -0.89 9.54
CA ALA A 70 7.65 -1.29 9.24
C ALA A 70 7.34 -1.20 7.74
N ILE A 71 7.81 -0.14 7.07
CA ILE A 71 7.68 0.04 5.62
C ILE A 71 8.50 -1.01 4.85
N ALA A 72 9.74 -1.27 5.26
CA ALA A 72 10.60 -2.30 4.66
C ALA A 72 9.98 -3.70 4.78
N THR A 73 9.40 -4.01 5.94
CA THR A 73 8.68 -5.27 6.21
C THR A 73 7.49 -5.42 5.28
N GLN A 74 6.70 -4.35 5.09
CA GLN A 74 5.55 -4.37 4.18
C GLN A 74 5.98 -4.63 2.72
N LEU A 75 7.10 -4.03 2.29
CA LEU A 75 7.67 -4.22 0.96
C LEU A 75 8.51 -5.49 0.80
N ARG A 76 8.79 -6.20 1.90
CA ARG A 76 9.64 -7.39 1.98
C ARG A 76 11.04 -7.21 1.38
N ARG A 77 11.60 -6.00 1.50
CA ARG A 77 12.96 -5.70 1.01
C ARG A 77 13.59 -4.51 1.74
N PRO A 78 14.92 -4.35 1.68
CA PRO A 78 15.58 -3.13 2.14
C PRO A 78 15.07 -1.88 1.43
N ILE A 79 14.95 -0.78 2.18
CA ILE A 79 14.58 0.53 1.66
C ILE A 79 15.62 1.57 2.02
N ARG A 80 15.66 2.66 1.24
CA ARG A 80 16.51 3.82 1.54
C ARG A 80 15.78 4.82 2.43
N LEU A 81 16.47 5.32 3.44
CA LEU A 81 16.08 6.42 4.32
C LEU A 81 17.20 7.47 4.30
N ASP A 82 16.92 8.65 3.74
CA ASP A 82 17.86 9.77 3.80
C ASP A 82 17.64 10.54 5.11
N VAL A 83 18.63 10.56 6.00
CA VAL A 83 18.55 11.26 7.30
C VAL A 83 19.38 12.53 7.25
N THR A 84 18.75 13.68 7.46
CA THR A 84 19.40 14.99 7.56
C THR A 84 19.49 15.42 9.02
N GLU A 85 20.71 15.62 9.49
CA GLU A 85 21.02 16.08 10.84
C GLU A 85 22.21 17.05 10.79
N ASP A 86 22.11 18.18 11.50
CA ASP A 86 23.12 19.25 11.50
C ASP A 86 23.55 19.70 10.09
N GLY A 87 22.59 19.72 9.16
CA GLY A 87 22.80 20.09 7.75
C GLY A 87 23.53 19.04 6.90
N ARG A 88 23.82 17.85 7.45
CA ARG A 88 24.42 16.73 6.73
C ARG A 88 23.38 15.66 6.47
N THR A 89 23.33 15.17 5.23
CA THR A 89 22.42 14.08 4.83
C THR A 89 23.18 12.78 4.68
N HIS A 90 22.69 11.73 5.32
CA HIS A 90 23.20 10.37 5.27
C HIS A 90 22.17 9.44 4.65
N ALA A 91 22.56 8.68 3.63
CA ALA A 91 21.72 7.64 3.05
C ALA A 91 21.88 6.35 3.84
N LEU A 92 20.80 5.91 4.50
CA LEU A 92 20.74 4.67 5.24
C LEU A 92 19.91 3.64 4.48
N ALA A 93 20.33 2.38 4.51
CA ALA A 93 19.48 1.26 4.19
C ALA A 93 18.85 0.72 5.47
N VAL A 94 17.54 0.59 5.46
CA VAL A 94 16.77 -0.01 6.55
C VAL A 94 16.21 -1.34 6.04
N ARG A 95 16.59 -2.44 6.69
CA ARG A 95 16.16 -3.78 6.30
C ARG A 95 14.89 -4.22 7.04
N PRO A 96 14.08 -5.14 6.48
CA PRO A 96 12.91 -5.70 7.17
C PRO A 96 13.22 -6.33 8.52
N GLU A 97 14.43 -6.87 8.69
CA GLU A 97 14.89 -7.51 9.92
C GLU A 97 15.29 -6.50 11.02
N GLY A 98 15.28 -5.19 10.72
CA GLY A 98 15.60 -4.14 11.69
C GLY A 98 17.04 -3.61 11.63
N TYR A 99 17.89 -4.17 10.77
CA TYR A 99 19.26 -3.69 10.61
C TYR A 99 19.31 -2.38 9.81
N VAL A 100 20.23 -1.51 10.22
CA VAL A 100 20.48 -0.21 9.57
C VAL A 100 21.97 -0.11 9.22
N GLN A 101 22.25 0.35 8.01
CA GLN A 101 23.63 0.53 7.52
C GLN A 101 23.70 1.66 6.51
N LEU A 102 24.89 2.25 6.31
CA LEU A 102 25.09 3.25 5.26
C LEU A 102 24.97 2.61 3.87
N VAL A 103 24.35 3.33 2.95
CA VAL A 103 24.32 2.96 1.52
C VAL A 103 25.64 3.37 0.88
N GLY A 104 26.27 2.45 0.13
CA GLY A 104 27.46 2.74 -0.65
C GLY A 104 27.19 3.76 -1.77
N ALA A 105 28.25 4.36 -2.30
CA ALA A 105 28.14 5.35 -3.38
C ALA A 105 27.48 4.80 -4.66
N ASP A 106 27.55 3.49 -4.87
CA ASP A 106 26.93 2.76 -5.97
C ASP A 106 25.47 2.33 -5.69
N GLY A 107 24.91 2.71 -4.53
CA GLY A 107 23.56 2.35 -4.12
C GLY A 107 23.43 0.93 -3.56
N THR A 108 24.54 0.29 -3.18
CA THR A 108 24.54 -1.08 -2.67
C THR A 108 24.83 -1.17 -1.18
N ILE A 109 24.49 -2.31 -0.59
CA ILE A 109 24.78 -2.66 0.80
C ILE A 109 25.32 -4.10 0.91
N PRO A 110 26.33 -4.36 1.74
CA PRO A 110 26.78 -5.73 2.05
C PRO A 110 25.75 -6.48 2.89
N ALA A 111 25.96 -7.79 3.08
CA ALA A 111 25.19 -8.62 4.01
C ALA A 111 25.15 -8.02 5.42
N ALA A 112 24.13 -8.38 6.20
CA ALA A 112 23.88 -7.82 7.54
C ALA A 112 24.78 -8.42 8.64
N ASP A 113 25.87 -9.08 8.27
CA ASP A 113 26.73 -9.81 9.20
C ASP A 113 27.36 -8.86 10.23
N GLY A 114 27.19 -9.17 11.51
CA GLY A 114 27.73 -8.38 12.63
C GLY A 114 26.96 -7.09 12.94
N LEU A 115 25.83 -6.82 12.27
CA LEU A 115 24.96 -5.69 12.62
C LEU A 115 24.07 -6.04 13.82
N SER A 116 23.77 -5.03 14.64
CA SER A 116 22.78 -5.11 15.72
C SER A 116 21.45 -4.50 15.29
N ILE A 117 20.37 -5.00 15.88
CA ILE A 117 19.05 -4.38 15.76
C ILE A 117 18.95 -3.25 16.79
N ASP A 118 18.50 -2.08 16.35
CA ASP A 118 18.27 -0.95 17.25
C ASP A 118 17.10 -1.22 18.20
N GLU A 119 17.18 -0.67 19.41
CA GLU A 119 16.15 -0.80 20.43
C GLU A 119 15.73 0.55 20.99
N GLY A 120 14.44 0.69 21.29
CA GLY A 120 13.85 1.90 21.84
C GLY A 120 12.88 1.61 22.98
N ARG A 121 12.54 2.63 23.77
CA ARG A 121 11.57 2.49 24.86
C ARG A 121 10.16 2.68 24.34
N CYS A 122 9.26 1.77 24.70
CA CYS A 122 7.83 1.89 24.42
C CYS A 122 7.28 3.24 24.91
N ARG A 123 6.53 3.94 24.06
CA ARG A 123 5.92 5.25 24.35
C ARG A 123 4.91 5.26 25.49
N ILE A 124 4.41 4.10 25.91
CA ILE A 124 3.44 3.97 27.02
C ILE A 124 4.11 3.45 28.28
N CYS A 125 4.62 2.20 28.25
CA CYS A 125 5.13 1.53 29.44
C CYS A 125 6.66 1.59 29.59
N ARG A 126 7.37 2.22 28.65
CA ARG A 126 8.83 2.42 28.67
C ARG A 126 9.69 1.15 28.60
N ARG A 127 9.05 -0.02 28.45
CA ARG A 127 9.71 -1.29 28.17
C ARG A 127 10.52 -1.19 26.88
N LEU A 128 11.76 -1.64 26.92
CA LEU A 128 12.63 -1.71 25.74
C LEU A 128 12.01 -2.67 24.69
N GLN A 129 11.98 -2.24 23.43
CA GLN A 129 11.47 -2.98 22.28
C GLN A 129 12.49 -2.87 21.13
N PRO A 130 12.69 -3.92 20.34
CA PRO A 130 13.40 -3.80 19.07
C PRO A 130 12.60 -2.96 18.08
N VAL A 131 13.29 -2.32 17.13
CA VAL A 131 12.66 -1.53 16.05
C VAL A 131 11.72 -2.34 15.14
N THR A 132 11.80 -3.67 15.19
CA THR A 132 10.92 -4.60 14.48
C THR A 132 9.57 -4.84 15.17
N SER A 133 9.40 -4.40 16.42
CA SER A 133 8.17 -4.61 17.17
C SER A 133 7.01 -3.77 16.63
N THR A 134 5.95 -4.44 16.17
CA THR A 134 4.68 -3.81 15.79
C THR A 134 3.74 -3.59 16.98
N THR A 135 3.92 -4.37 18.05
CA THR A 135 3.17 -4.26 19.32
C THR A 135 4.11 -4.37 20.51
N CYS A 136 3.81 -3.68 21.61
CA CYS A 136 4.59 -3.82 22.84
C CYS A 136 4.33 -5.15 23.52
N VAL A 137 5.38 -5.93 23.80
CA VAL A 137 5.24 -7.22 24.50
C VAL A 137 4.69 -7.12 25.93
N GLN A 138 4.72 -5.94 26.55
CA GLN A 138 4.26 -5.75 27.93
C GLN A 138 2.87 -5.13 28.02
N CYS A 139 2.62 -4.02 27.32
CA CYS A 139 1.36 -3.28 27.43
C CYS A 139 0.48 -3.37 26.18
N ALA A 140 0.87 -4.18 25.19
CA ALA A 140 0.14 -4.43 23.94
C ALA A 140 -0.18 -3.19 23.08
N VAL A 141 0.44 -2.02 23.35
CA VAL A 141 0.23 -0.84 22.52
C VAL A 141 0.78 -1.07 21.12
N ASP A 142 0.01 -0.71 20.10
CA ASP A 142 0.44 -0.69 18.71
C ASP A 142 1.50 0.39 18.45
N GLU A 143 2.42 0.08 17.55
CA GLU A 143 3.55 0.91 17.15
C GLU A 143 4.24 1.52 18.40
N PRO A 144 4.88 0.69 19.24
CA PRO A 144 5.37 1.11 20.56
C PRO A 144 6.46 2.18 20.48
N LEU A 145 7.17 2.29 19.35
CA LEU A 145 8.24 3.25 19.11
C LEU A 145 7.79 4.42 18.22
N ARG A 146 6.48 4.58 17.98
CA ARG A 146 5.96 5.67 17.15
C ARG A 146 6.34 7.04 17.73
N VAL A 147 7.00 7.86 16.91
CA VAL A 147 7.39 9.24 17.21
C VAL A 147 6.61 10.28 16.40
N GLU A 148 5.85 9.84 15.40
CA GLU A 148 4.95 10.72 14.65
C GLU A 148 3.91 11.32 15.59
N VAL A 149 3.90 12.64 15.68
CA VAL A 149 2.83 13.36 16.37
C VAL A 149 1.59 13.16 15.52
N ALA A 150 0.50 12.66 16.11
CA ALA A 150 -0.78 12.69 15.41
C ALA A 150 -1.01 14.14 14.96
N PRO A 151 -1.55 14.39 13.76
CA PRO A 151 -2.05 15.73 13.45
C PRO A 151 -2.92 16.15 14.64
N LEU A 152 -2.75 17.39 15.13
CA LEU A 152 -3.78 17.98 15.96
C LEU A 152 -5.06 17.74 15.18
N ALA A 153 -5.96 16.90 15.71
CA ALA A 153 -7.28 16.79 15.13
C ALA A 153 -7.78 18.22 15.09
N GLU A 154 -7.95 18.78 13.89
CA GLU A 154 -8.62 20.06 13.78
C GLU A 154 -9.95 19.89 14.53
N PRO A 155 -10.24 20.72 15.54
CA PRO A 155 -11.50 20.62 16.25
C PRO A 155 -12.62 20.90 15.25
N ASN A 156 -13.24 19.83 14.75
CA ASN A 156 -14.40 19.77 13.86
C ASN A 156 -14.29 20.43 12.47
N ALA A 157 -14.26 19.57 11.45
CA ALA A 157 -15.23 19.63 10.36
C ALA A 157 -15.64 18.20 9.94
N VAL A 158 -16.32 17.49 10.84
CA VAL A 158 -17.37 16.58 10.39
C VAL A 158 -18.42 17.46 9.75
N THR A 159 -18.37 17.62 8.43
CA THR A 159 -19.56 18.06 7.71
C THR A 159 -20.55 16.89 7.84
N PRO A 160 -21.69 17.03 8.54
CA PRO A 160 -22.75 16.04 8.38
C PRO A 160 -23.10 15.99 6.88
N PRO A 161 -23.46 14.83 6.32
CA PRO A 161 -24.02 14.80 4.97
C PRO A 161 -25.16 15.83 4.93
N PRO A 162 -25.29 16.64 3.86
CA PRO A 162 -26.46 17.49 3.74
C PRO A 162 -27.69 16.61 3.92
N ALA A 163 -28.56 17.01 4.83
CA ALA A 163 -29.85 16.37 5.02
C ALA A 163 -30.47 16.19 3.63
N ALA A 164 -30.83 14.95 3.31
CA ALA A 164 -31.51 14.63 2.07
C ALA A 164 -32.64 15.63 1.88
N ALA A 165 -32.57 16.41 0.79
CA ALA A 165 -33.71 17.19 0.36
C ALA A 165 -34.92 16.23 0.30
N PRO A 166 -36.10 16.63 0.80
CA PRO A 166 -37.27 15.79 0.66
C PRO A 166 -37.46 15.50 -0.83
N ILE A 167 -37.45 14.21 -1.16
CA ILE A 167 -37.84 13.74 -2.49
C ILE A 167 -39.33 14.01 -2.59
N THR A 168 -39.69 15.18 -3.13
CA THR A 168 -41.07 15.46 -3.53
C THR A 168 -41.39 14.48 -4.64
N ARG A 169 -42.22 13.48 -4.35
CA ARG A 169 -42.81 12.62 -5.38
C ARG A 169 -43.64 13.53 -6.29
N PRO A 170 -43.44 13.53 -7.62
CA PRO A 170 -44.36 14.21 -8.52
C PRO A 170 -45.76 13.60 -8.38
N ASN A 171 -46.77 14.45 -8.33
CA ASN A 171 -48.18 14.08 -8.32
C ASN A 171 -48.54 13.43 -9.68
N PRO A 172 -49.33 12.34 -9.77
CA PRO A 172 -49.61 11.63 -11.02
C PRO A 172 -50.48 12.39 -12.06
N ILE A 173 -50.65 13.71 -11.96
CA ILE A 173 -51.63 14.48 -12.74
C ILE A 173 -50.97 15.41 -13.78
N GLU A 174 -49.64 15.58 -13.80
CA GLU A 174 -48.96 16.44 -14.79
C GLU A 174 -48.37 15.68 -15.99
N LEU A 175 -48.86 14.47 -16.29
CA LEU A 175 -48.46 13.69 -17.47
C LEU A 175 -49.37 13.90 -18.70
N ARG A 176 -50.20 14.95 -18.72
CA ARG A 176 -51.13 15.23 -19.84
C ARG A 176 -51.32 16.73 -20.13
N ALA A 177 -50.25 17.40 -20.50
CA ALA A 177 -50.30 18.62 -21.32
C ALA A 177 -48.86 18.91 -21.77
N LEU A 178 -48.68 19.35 -23.02
CA LEU A 178 -47.40 19.47 -23.75
C LEU A 178 -47.00 18.19 -24.51
N ASP A 179 -48.00 17.52 -25.07
CA ASP A 179 -47.89 17.14 -26.47
C ASP A 179 -48.26 18.40 -27.27
N GLU A 180 -47.28 18.96 -27.99
CA GLU A 180 -47.41 19.67 -29.27
C GLU A 180 -46.19 20.58 -29.52
N LEU A 181 -45.62 20.41 -30.73
CA LEU A 181 -44.77 21.33 -31.51
C LEU A 181 -43.25 21.07 -31.60
N HIS A 182 -42.90 20.36 -32.69
CA HIS A 182 -41.73 20.52 -33.58
C HIS A 182 -40.33 20.06 -33.11
N ASP A 183 -39.76 19.00 -33.70
CA ASP A 183 -39.10 18.97 -35.03
C ASP A 183 -38.10 17.78 -35.07
N VAL A 184 -37.93 17.22 -36.26
CA VAL A 184 -37.20 15.98 -36.57
C VAL A 184 -35.69 16.22 -36.77
N GLU A 185 -34.92 15.12 -36.71
CA GLU A 185 -33.49 14.95 -37.05
C GLU A 185 -32.43 15.20 -35.97
N GLN A 186 -32.14 14.15 -35.18
CA GLN A 186 -30.77 13.60 -35.07
C GLN A 186 -30.82 12.20 -34.45
N THR A 187 -31.09 11.18 -35.27
CA THR A 187 -30.93 9.78 -34.89
C THR A 187 -29.44 9.46 -34.78
N ARG A 188 -28.80 9.81 -33.66
CA ARG A 188 -27.57 9.13 -33.23
C ARG A 188 -27.98 7.87 -32.48
N LEU A 189 -28.05 6.76 -33.22
CA LEU A 189 -28.01 5.42 -32.65
C LEU A 189 -26.64 5.22 -31.98
N THR A 190 -26.49 5.68 -30.74
CA THR A 190 -25.49 5.09 -29.86
C THR A 190 -25.96 3.66 -29.61
N ARG A 191 -25.29 2.68 -30.22
CA ARG A 191 -25.40 1.30 -29.76
C ARG A 191 -25.12 1.34 -28.27
N ARG A 192 -26.16 1.13 -27.46
CA ARG A 192 -26.02 0.89 -26.03
C ARG A 192 -25.16 -0.36 -25.93
N ALA A 193 -23.85 -0.19 -25.71
CA ALA A 193 -22.96 -1.29 -25.44
C ALA A 193 -23.60 -2.05 -24.29
N THR A 194 -23.95 -3.31 -24.53
CA THR A 194 -24.44 -4.19 -23.48
C THR A 194 -23.38 -4.13 -22.39
N PRO A 195 -23.73 -3.76 -21.13
CA PRO A 195 -22.74 -3.73 -20.07
C PRO A 195 -22.11 -5.11 -20.03
N ALA A 196 -20.81 -5.17 -20.32
CA ALA A 196 -20.08 -6.43 -20.31
C ALA A 196 -20.29 -7.06 -18.93
N ARG A 197 -20.68 -8.33 -18.89
CA ARG A 197 -20.77 -9.05 -17.63
C ARG A 197 -19.40 -8.94 -16.94
N PRO A 198 -19.36 -8.70 -15.62
CA PRO A 198 -18.08 -8.68 -14.90
C PRO A 198 -17.38 -10.01 -15.16
N ALA A 199 -16.10 -9.96 -15.46
CA ALA A 199 -15.27 -11.14 -15.71
C ALA A 199 -14.20 -11.32 -14.61
N LEU A 200 -13.90 -10.26 -13.87
CA LEU A 200 -12.96 -10.26 -12.76
C LEU A 200 -13.65 -9.78 -11.47
N ARG A 201 -13.27 -10.39 -10.36
CA ARG A 201 -13.55 -9.94 -9.01
C ARG A 201 -12.22 -9.72 -8.30
N LEU A 202 -11.97 -8.48 -7.89
CA LEU A 202 -10.73 -8.05 -7.26
C LEU A 202 -11.01 -7.71 -5.80
N ALA A 203 -10.42 -8.46 -4.87
CA ALA A 203 -10.55 -8.23 -3.44
C ALA A 203 -9.27 -7.60 -2.87
N PHE A 204 -9.42 -6.49 -2.14
CA PHE A 204 -8.30 -5.70 -1.64
C PHE A 204 -8.29 -5.66 -0.11
N ASN A 205 -7.11 -5.51 0.50
CA ASN A 205 -6.97 -5.22 1.93
C ASN A 205 -7.23 -3.74 2.27
N THR A 206 -7.08 -2.83 1.31
CA THR A 206 -7.16 -1.37 1.52
C THR A 206 -8.50 -0.75 1.14
N GLN A 207 -9.37 -1.48 0.44
CA GLN A 207 -10.66 -0.98 -0.03
C GLN A 207 -11.66 -2.12 -0.25
N ARG A 208 -12.92 -1.77 -0.56
CA ARG A 208 -13.95 -2.75 -0.93
C ARG A 208 -13.55 -3.51 -2.20
N SER A 209 -13.99 -4.77 -2.29
CA SER A 209 -13.85 -5.56 -3.52
C SER A 209 -14.56 -4.88 -4.69
N VAL A 210 -14.00 -5.05 -5.89
CA VAL A 210 -14.50 -4.47 -7.14
C VAL A 210 -14.77 -5.59 -8.13
N SER A 211 -15.95 -5.60 -8.73
CA SER A 211 -16.24 -6.41 -9.91
C SER A 211 -15.98 -5.57 -11.16
N ALA A 212 -15.17 -6.09 -12.08
CA ALA A 212 -14.71 -5.34 -13.24
C ALA A 212 -14.83 -6.15 -14.54
N GLY A 213 -14.68 -5.45 -15.67
CA GLY A 213 -14.59 -6.08 -16.98
C GLY A 213 -13.38 -7.03 -17.11
N PRO A 214 -13.22 -7.71 -18.26
CA PRO A 214 -12.16 -8.69 -18.47
C PRO A 214 -10.77 -8.08 -18.58
N ARG A 215 -10.63 -6.76 -18.66
CA ARG A 215 -9.35 -6.06 -18.84
C ARG A 215 -9.35 -4.78 -18.02
N VAL A 216 -8.53 -4.71 -16.99
CA VAL A 216 -8.38 -3.54 -16.12
C VAL A 216 -6.92 -3.08 -16.04
N VAL A 217 -6.71 -1.77 -15.93
CA VAL A 217 -5.43 -1.18 -15.56
C VAL A 217 -5.55 -0.60 -14.16
N ILE A 218 -4.71 -1.05 -13.24
CA ILE A 218 -4.76 -0.67 -11.83
C ILE A 218 -3.59 0.22 -11.45
N GLY A 219 -3.81 1.08 -10.47
CA GLY A 219 -2.80 1.95 -9.87
C GLY A 219 -3.44 2.97 -8.93
N ARG A 220 -2.64 3.84 -8.31
CA ARG A 220 -3.19 4.88 -7.41
C ARG A 220 -3.91 6.01 -8.16
N ASN A 221 -3.56 6.20 -9.43
CA ASN A 221 -4.19 7.14 -10.36
C ASN A 221 -3.80 6.72 -11.79
N PRO A 222 -4.40 5.63 -12.30
CA PRO A 222 -3.94 4.99 -13.53
C PRO A 222 -4.21 5.87 -14.74
N GLU A 223 -3.19 6.01 -15.58
CA GLU A 223 -3.36 6.57 -16.91
C GLU A 223 -4.15 5.57 -17.78
N PRO A 224 -5.06 6.05 -18.66
CA PRO A 224 -5.82 5.16 -19.53
C PRO A 224 -4.92 4.32 -20.44
N VAL A 225 -5.16 3.01 -20.48
CA VAL A 225 -4.51 2.08 -21.41
C VAL A 225 -5.56 1.56 -22.38
N ALA A 226 -5.27 1.60 -23.68
CA ALA A 226 -6.22 1.23 -24.71
C ALA A 226 -6.78 -0.20 -24.49
N GLY A 227 -8.10 -0.33 -24.40
CA GLY A 227 -8.78 -1.60 -24.17
C GLY A 227 -8.79 -2.10 -22.73
N TYR A 228 -8.32 -1.29 -21.77
CA TYR A 228 -8.35 -1.58 -20.34
C TYR A 228 -9.19 -0.53 -19.60
N GLU A 229 -10.04 -0.99 -18.69
CA GLU A 229 -10.79 -0.13 -17.78
C GLU A 229 -9.86 0.38 -16.66
N PRO A 230 -9.71 1.70 -16.47
CA PRO A 230 -8.89 2.23 -15.39
C PRO A 230 -9.56 2.05 -14.03
N LEU A 231 -8.83 1.46 -13.08
CA LEU A 231 -9.29 1.22 -11.73
C LEU A 231 -8.30 1.79 -10.71
N SER A 232 -8.71 2.89 -10.07
CA SER A 232 -7.96 3.50 -8.98
C SER A 232 -8.05 2.68 -7.70
N ILE A 233 -6.89 2.43 -7.08
CA ILE A 233 -6.79 1.65 -5.84
C ILE A 233 -6.32 2.54 -4.69
N ALA A 234 -7.01 2.45 -3.56
CA ALA A 234 -6.62 3.09 -2.31
C ALA A 234 -5.30 2.50 -1.81
N THR A 235 -4.31 3.36 -1.59
CA THR A 235 -2.98 3.01 -1.08
C THR A 235 -2.63 4.01 0.03
N PRO A 236 -2.97 3.70 1.30
CA PRO A 236 -2.72 4.61 2.42
C PRO A 236 -1.25 5.04 2.55
N GLY A 237 -0.31 4.15 2.21
CA GLY A 237 1.13 4.42 2.18
C GLY A 237 1.62 5.10 0.89
N ARG A 238 0.73 5.34 -0.08
CA ARG A 238 1.05 5.80 -1.44
C ARG A 238 2.14 4.94 -2.11
N MET A 239 2.07 3.63 -1.87
CA MET A 239 3.02 2.64 -2.36
C MET A 239 2.60 1.97 -3.66
N LEU A 240 1.46 2.35 -4.22
CA LEU A 240 1.10 1.96 -5.56
C LEU A 240 1.57 3.01 -6.58
N SER A 241 2.07 2.55 -7.74
CA SER A 241 2.41 3.44 -8.87
C SER A 241 1.15 4.12 -9.41
N ARG A 242 1.29 5.24 -10.12
CA ARG A 242 0.15 5.92 -10.78
C ARG A 242 -0.60 4.93 -11.67
N THR A 243 0.12 4.37 -12.64
CA THR A 243 -0.26 3.20 -13.44
C THR A 243 0.70 2.08 -13.03
N HIS A 244 0.20 0.96 -12.52
CA HIS A 244 1.04 -0.06 -11.88
C HIS A 244 1.00 -1.40 -12.61
N ALA A 245 -0.19 -1.89 -12.95
CA ALA A 245 -0.33 -3.19 -13.61
C ALA A 245 -1.55 -3.23 -14.52
N THR A 246 -1.52 -4.10 -15.52
CA THR A 246 -2.73 -4.57 -16.20
C THR A 246 -3.10 -5.95 -15.68
N ILE A 247 -4.41 -6.19 -15.51
CA ILE A 247 -4.98 -7.51 -15.24
C ILE A 247 -6.00 -7.79 -16.34
N ALA A 248 -5.84 -8.92 -17.01
CA ALA A 248 -6.72 -9.34 -18.09
C ALA A 248 -7.17 -10.79 -17.91
N VAL A 249 -8.33 -11.14 -18.46
CA VAL A 249 -8.69 -12.50 -18.81
C VAL A 249 -8.39 -12.66 -20.31
N ASP A 250 -7.53 -13.63 -20.64
CA ASP A 250 -7.21 -13.95 -22.04
C ASP A 250 -8.36 -14.71 -22.73
N ASP A 251 -8.22 -14.94 -24.04
CA ASP A 251 -9.25 -15.62 -24.83
C ASP A 251 -9.45 -17.10 -24.41
N ALA A 252 -8.50 -17.69 -23.69
CA ALA A 252 -8.57 -19.03 -23.13
C ALA A 252 -9.17 -19.04 -21.70
N GLY A 253 -9.52 -17.89 -21.14
CA GLY A 253 -10.12 -17.77 -19.81
C GLY A 253 -9.11 -17.81 -18.66
N HIS A 254 -7.82 -17.59 -18.93
CA HIS A 254 -6.78 -17.47 -17.91
C HIS A 254 -6.58 -16.02 -17.49
N ILE A 255 -6.22 -15.82 -16.23
CA ILE A 255 -5.90 -14.51 -15.68
C ILE A 255 -4.44 -14.19 -16.00
N VAL A 256 -4.20 -13.04 -16.62
CA VAL A 256 -2.88 -12.56 -17.01
C VAL A 256 -2.62 -11.23 -16.31
N VAL A 257 -1.50 -11.15 -15.61
CA VAL A 257 -1.04 -9.93 -14.93
C VAL A 257 0.27 -9.46 -15.57
N THR A 258 0.34 -8.16 -15.87
CA THR A 258 1.55 -7.53 -16.39
C THR A 258 1.91 -6.35 -15.49
N ASP A 259 3.12 -6.36 -14.94
CA ASP A 259 3.70 -5.21 -14.24
C ASP A 259 4.12 -4.15 -15.26
N LEU A 260 3.57 -2.94 -15.15
CA LEU A 260 3.84 -1.82 -16.07
C LEU A 260 5.06 -1.01 -15.62
N ASP A 261 6.16 -1.71 -15.33
CA ASP A 261 7.40 -1.15 -14.81
C ASP A 261 7.19 -0.34 -13.53
N SER A 262 6.48 -0.94 -12.58
CA SER A 262 6.16 -0.28 -11.33
C SER A 262 7.36 -0.11 -10.41
N ALA A 263 7.39 0.98 -9.64
CA ALA A 263 8.49 1.27 -8.72
C ALA A 263 8.67 0.23 -7.59
N ASN A 264 7.63 -0.53 -7.28
CA ASN A 264 7.68 -1.58 -6.26
C ASN A 264 7.76 -2.99 -6.80
N GLY A 265 7.47 -3.21 -8.08
CA GLY A 265 7.22 -4.53 -8.62
C GLY A 265 5.94 -5.17 -8.09
N ILE A 266 5.70 -6.39 -8.56
CA ILE A 266 4.58 -7.24 -8.15
C ILE A 266 5.12 -8.55 -7.61
N GLU A 267 4.72 -8.94 -6.40
CA GLU A 267 5.03 -10.25 -5.83
C GLU A 267 3.79 -11.13 -5.79
N LEU A 268 3.79 -12.22 -6.57
CA LEU A 268 2.79 -13.27 -6.48
C LEU A 268 2.99 -14.05 -5.17
N GLN A 269 1.93 -14.14 -4.36
CA GLN A 269 1.92 -14.86 -3.09
C GLN A 269 1.76 -16.38 -3.28
N SER A 270 2.62 -16.97 -4.12
CA SER A 270 2.75 -18.43 -4.29
C SER A 270 3.63 -19.05 -3.19
N THR A 271 3.79 -20.38 -3.21
CA THR A 271 4.74 -21.08 -2.34
C THR A 271 5.80 -21.79 -3.20
N PRO A 272 7.04 -21.27 -3.30
CA PRO A 272 7.56 -20.04 -2.68
C PRO A 272 6.98 -18.76 -3.34
N PRO A 273 7.06 -17.58 -2.68
CA PRO A 273 6.68 -16.30 -3.28
C PRO A 273 7.53 -16.02 -4.52
N ARG A 274 6.94 -15.33 -5.51
CA ARG A 274 7.58 -15.08 -6.80
C ARG A 274 7.35 -13.65 -7.27
N TRP A 275 8.43 -12.94 -7.58
CA TRP A 275 8.35 -11.65 -8.26
C TRP A 275 8.00 -11.82 -9.74
N LEU A 276 7.09 -10.99 -10.24
CA LEU A 276 6.79 -10.91 -11.66
C LEU A 276 7.87 -10.10 -12.37
N THR A 277 8.16 -10.44 -13.63
CA THR A 277 9.10 -9.67 -14.45
C THR A 277 8.38 -8.45 -15.03
N PRO A 278 8.90 -7.22 -14.83
CA PRO A 278 8.35 -6.02 -15.44
C PRO A 278 8.16 -6.15 -16.95
N GLY A 279 7.03 -5.67 -17.47
CA GLY A 279 6.66 -5.69 -18.89
C GLY A 279 6.29 -7.07 -19.45
N HIS A 280 6.43 -8.15 -18.69
CA HIS A 280 6.17 -9.51 -19.17
C HIS A 280 4.81 -10.02 -18.68
N PRO A 281 3.87 -10.33 -19.59
CA PRO A 281 2.59 -10.92 -19.22
C PRO A 281 2.79 -12.25 -18.51
N THR A 282 2.27 -12.37 -17.29
CA THR A 282 2.36 -13.60 -16.50
C THR A 282 0.97 -14.15 -16.22
N THR A 283 0.74 -15.38 -16.66
CA THR A 283 -0.49 -16.12 -16.33
C THR A 283 -0.45 -16.57 -14.88
N ILE A 284 -1.54 -16.32 -14.15
CA ILE A 284 -1.70 -16.71 -12.74
C ILE A 284 -2.96 -17.57 -12.56
N PRO A 285 -2.97 -18.50 -11.60
CA PRO A 285 -4.17 -19.25 -11.24
C PRO A 285 -5.31 -18.34 -10.74
N ASP A 286 -6.54 -18.79 -10.95
CA ASP A 286 -7.73 -18.18 -10.35
C ASP A 286 -7.66 -18.22 -8.81
N GLY A 287 -8.05 -17.12 -8.16
CA GLY A 287 -7.95 -16.95 -6.70
C GLY A 287 -6.55 -16.60 -6.20
N SER A 288 -5.60 -16.29 -7.09
CA SER A 288 -4.24 -15.89 -6.69
C SER A 288 -4.22 -14.51 -6.01
N THR A 289 -3.34 -14.35 -5.02
CA THR A 289 -3.07 -13.07 -4.37
C THR A 289 -1.74 -12.48 -4.86
N ILE A 290 -1.75 -11.21 -5.25
CA ILE A 290 -0.56 -10.43 -5.58
C ILE A 290 -0.36 -9.31 -4.55
N LEU A 291 0.91 -9.01 -4.24
CA LEU A 291 1.32 -7.89 -3.40
C LEU A 291 1.90 -6.78 -4.27
N LEU A 292 1.39 -5.56 -4.06
CA LEU A 292 1.64 -4.36 -4.85
C LEU A 292 1.91 -3.18 -3.92
N GLY A 293 3.14 -3.06 -3.42
CA GLY A 293 3.45 -2.08 -2.38
C GLY A 293 2.74 -2.40 -1.06
N ASP A 294 1.81 -1.55 -0.64
CA ASP A 294 0.98 -1.73 0.57
C ASP A 294 -0.35 -2.47 0.33
N VAL A 295 -0.62 -2.84 -0.92
CA VAL A 295 -1.88 -3.45 -1.34
C VAL A 295 -1.71 -4.95 -1.59
N GLU A 296 -2.52 -5.76 -0.90
CA GLU A 296 -2.77 -7.15 -1.25
C GLU A 296 -4.05 -7.21 -2.09
N CYS A 297 -3.95 -7.81 -3.28
CA CYS A 297 -5.06 -7.99 -4.21
C CYS A 297 -5.25 -9.47 -4.52
N THR A 298 -6.40 -10.04 -4.14
CA THR A 298 -6.81 -11.38 -4.58
C THR A 298 -7.67 -11.27 -5.82
N ILE A 299 -7.28 -12.02 -6.85
CA ILE A 299 -7.85 -11.92 -8.20
C ILE A 299 -8.61 -13.22 -8.50
N GLU A 300 -9.92 -13.08 -8.66
CA GLU A 300 -10.84 -14.18 -8.99
C GLU A 300 -11.54 -13.88 -10.31
N LYS A 301 -11.91 -14.91 -11.05
CA LYS A 301 -12.89 -14.80 -12.13
C LYS A 301 -14.27 -14.58 -11.54
N ALA A 302 -15.02 -13.65 -12.11
CA ALA A 302 -16.42 -13.46 -11.75
C ALA A 302 -17.24 -14.66 -12.25
N GLN A 303 -18.15 -15.15 -11.40
CA GLN A 303 -19.07 -16.25 -11.72
C GLN A 303 -20.23 -15.80 -12.60
#